data_AF-A0A4V3WLP0-F1
#
_entry.id   AF-A0A4V3WLP0-F1
#
_cell.length_a   1.000
_cell.length_b   1.000
_cell.length_c   1.000
_cell.angle_alpha   90.00
_cell.angle_beta   90.00
_cell.angle_gamma   90.00
#
_symmetry.space_group_name_H-M   'P 1'
#
loop_
_entity.id
_entity.type
_entity.pdbx_description
1 polymer ?
#
loop_
_entity_poly.entity_id
_entity_poly.type
_entity_poly.pdbx_seq_one_letter_code
_entity_poly.pdbx_strand_id
1 'polypeptide(L)'
;MESQYFVGSSYGWNSKDMKDADISALHHIPKELSLKILSKIEAGERFTVYVVIPMWPEGIPESAFVQEILDWQRRTMEMMYIDIYDALRAKGMNENLRDYLTFFCPGNREAQKDSKYVPIEKPDPDTNYHRA
;
A
#
# COMPACT_ATOMS: atom_id res chain seq x y z
N MET A 1 6.30 9.81 -2.22
CA MET A 1 6.59 9.53 -0.80
C MET A 1 7.17 8.14 -0.72
N GLU A 2 8.17 7.94 0.13
CA GLU A 2 8.74 6.62 0.44
C GLU A 2 8.64 6.42 1.94
N SER A 3 8.04 5.31 2.39
CA SER A 3 7.82 5.03 3.81
C SER A 3 7.85 3.53 4.06
N GLN A 4 8.33 3.13 5.25
CA GLN A 4 8.31 1.73 5.67
C GLN A 4 6.89 1.22 5.94
N TYR A 5 6.01 2.12 6.40
CA TYR A 5 4.61 1.82 6.68
C TYR A 5 3.71 2.85 6.02
N PHE A 6 2.58 2.42 5.49
CA PHE A 6 1.52 3.30 5.03
C PHE A 6 0.16 2.83 5.55
N VAL A 7 -0.07 3.14 6.83
CA VAL A 7 -1.30 2.81 7.56
C VAL A 7 -1.77 4.09 8.24
N GLY A 8 -3.07 4.32 8.36
CA GLY A 8 -3.59 5.39 9.19
C GLY A 8 -4.99 5.83 8.81
N SER A 9 -5.47 6.87 9.50
CA SER A 9 -6.82 7.41 9.34
C SER A 9 -7.89 6.33 9.54
N SER A 10 -7.74 5.47 10.55
CA SER A 10 -8.61 4.31 10.74
C SER A 10 -10.08 4.68 10.91
N TYR A 11 -10.37 5.88 11.43
CA TYR A 11 -11.72 6.44 11.51
C TYR A 11 -12.45 6.55 10.15
N GLY A 12 -11.74 6.41 9.02
CA GLY A 12 -12.30 6.42 7.67
C GLY A 12 -12.39 5.06 6.96
N TRP A 13 -11.91 3.96 7.56
CA TRP A 13 -11.81 2.67 6.87
C TRP A 13 -13.17 2.02 6.54
N ASN A 14 -14.24 2.39 7.27
CA ASN A 14 -15.59 1.89 7.06
C ASN A 14 -15.65 0.35 7.04
N SER A 15 -14.91 -0.28 7.97
CA SER A 15 -14.82 -1.74 8.07
C SER A 15 -16.15 -2.35 8.50
N LYS A 16 -16.49 -3.51 7.95
CA LYS A 16 -17.72 -4.26 8.31
C LYS A 16 -17.47 -5.37 9.32
N ASP A 17 -16.22 -5.81 9.42
CA ASP A 17 -15.75 -6.99 10.14
C ASP A 17 -15.03 -6.64 11.45
N MET A 18 -14.77 -5.36 11.70
CA MET A 18 -14.18 -4.86 12.94
C MET A 18 -14.72 -3.47 13.30
N LYS A 19 -14.52 -3.07 14.55
CA LYS A 19 -14.77 -1.68 14.98
C LYS A 19 -13.51 -0.86 14.74
N ASP A 20 -13.55 0.00 13.73
CA ASP A 20 -12.41 0.87 13.35
C ASP A 20 -11.89 1.74 14.51
N ALA A 21 -12.77 2.10 15.45
CA ALA A 21 -12.43 2.86 16.65
C ALA A 21 -11.43 2.11 17.55
N ASP A 22 -11.44 0.77 17.55
CA ASP A 22 -10.57 -0.05 18.39
C ASP A 22 -9.13 -0.06 17.86
N ILE A 23 -8.90 0.21 16.57
CA ILE A 23 -7.56 0.21 15.95
C ILE A 23 -6.73 1.44 16.34
N SER A 24 -7.38 2.58 16.62
CA SER A 24 -6.73 3.81 17.11
C SER A 24 -5.58 4.35 16.25
N ALA A 25 -5.50 4.01 14.95
CA ALA A 25 -4.55 4.60 14.01
C ALA A 25 -5.05 5.97 13.50
N LEU A 26 -5.16 6.93 14.42
CA LEU A 26 -5.93 8.17 14.24
C LEU A 26 -5.22 9.30 13.48
N HIS A 27 -3.96 9.14 13.08
CA HIS A 27 -3.27 10.21 12.35
C HIS A 27 -3.86 10.44 10.95
N HIS A 28 -3.77 11.68 10.47
CA HIS A 28 -4.54 12.14 9.32
C HIS A 28 -3.84 11.99 7.96
N ILE A 29 -2.57 11.56 7.91
CA ILE A 29 -1.75 11.56 6.68
C ILE A 29 -2.45 10.90 5.47
N PRO A 30 -2.99 9.66 5.55
CA PRO A 30 -3.72 9.08 4.41
C PRO A 30 -4.95 9.87 3.99
N LYS A 31 -5.76 10.34 4.96
CA LYS A 31 -6.98 11.11 4.66
C LYS A 31 -6.68 12.48 4.06
N GLU A 32 -5.65 13.17 4.55
CA GLU A 32 -5.22 14.46 3.97
C GLU A 32 -4.73 14.30 2.53
N LEU A 33 -4.04 13.19 2.21
CA LEU A 33 -3.64 12.88 0.84
C LEU A 33 -4.85 12.65 -0.07
N SER A 34 -5.84 11.85 0.34
CA SER A 34 -7.04 11.65 -0.47
C SER A 34 -7.83 12.95 -0.62
N LEU A 35 -8.09 13.69 0.46
CA LEU A 35 -8.78 14.98 0.41
C LEU A 35 -8.05 16.00 -0.47
N LYS A 36 -6.71 15.98 -0.49
CA LYS A 36 -5.94 16.83 -1.40
C LYS A 36 -6.21 16.47 -2.87
N ILE A 37 -6.21 15.18 -3.21
CA ILE A 37 -6.55 14.72 -4.57
C ILE A 37 -7.97 15.15 -4.93
N LEU A 38 -8.94 14.96 -4.02
CA LEU A 38 -10.34 15.35 -4.21
C LEU A 38 -10.46 16.84 -4.55
N SER A 39 -9.81 17.70 -3.77
CA SER A 39 -9.83 19.15 -4.02
C SER A 39 -9.30 19.53 -5.41
N LYS A 40 -8.37 18.73 -5.96
CA LYS A 40 -7.77 18.95 -7.28
C LYS A 40 -8.66 18.43 -8.41
N ILE A 41 -9.29 17.28 -8.21
CA ILE A 41 -10.35 16.76 -9.08
C ILE A 41 -11.50 17.79 -9.19
N GLU A 42 -11.91 18.36 -8.05
CA GLU A 42 -12.99 19.34 -8.00
C GLU A 42 -12.66 20.63 -8.77
N ALA A 43 -11.41 21.09 -8.65
CA ALA A 43 -10.89 22.25 -9.36
C ALA A 43 -10.57 21.98 -10.84
N GLY A 44 -10.60 20.73 -11.30
CA GLY A 44 -10.15 20.36 -12.65
C GLY A 44 -8.64 20.53 -12.85
N GLU A 45 -7.87 20.47 -11.76
CA GLU A 45 -6.42 20.63 -11.77
C GLU A 45 -5.71 19.28 -11.72
N ARG A 46 -4.67 19.11 -12.54
CA ARG A 46 -3.87 17.88 -12.53
C ARG A 46 -3.08 17.76 -11.22
N PHE A 47 -3.25 16.63 -10.53
CA PHE A 47 -2.50 16.31 -9.32
C PHE A 47 -2.41 14.79 -9.15
N THR A 48 -1.21 14.28 -8.86
CA THR A 48 -0.96 12.84 -8.70
C THR A 48 -0.08 12.59 -7.47
N VAL A 49 -0.44 11.57 -6.70
CA VAL A 49 0.32 11.10 -5.54
C VAL A 49 0.95 9.75 -5.85
N TYR A 50 2.25 9.65 -5.61
CA TYR A 50 3.01 8.41 -5.72
C TYR A 50 3.52 7.99 -4.34
N VAL A 51 3.23 6.75 -3.95
CA VAL A 51 3.63 6.17 -2.68
C VAL A 51 4.47 4.92 -2.94
N VAL A 52 5.67 4.88 -2.36
CA VAL A 52 6.57 3.72 -2.39
C VAL A 52 6.60 3.13 -0.98
N ILE A 53 6.30 1.84 -0.89
CA ILE A 53 6.27 1.05 0.34
C ILE A 53 6.99 -0.27 0.10
N PRO A 54 7.53 -0.94 1.12
CA PRO A 54 8.09 -2.28 0.94
C PRO A 54 6.98 -3.26 0.49
N MET A 55 7.38 -4.36 -0.17
CA MET A 55 6.43 -5.38 -0.62
C MET A 55 5.66 -6.00 0.57
N TRP A 56 6.33 -6.11 1.72
CA TRP A 56 5.75 -6.38 3.04
C TRP A 56 6.67 -5.79 4.13
N PRO A 57 6.17 -5.50 5.34
CA PRO A 57 7.01 -5.13 6.49
C PRO A 57 8.09 -6.16 6.79
N GLU A 58 9.23 -5.74 7.33
CA GLU A 58 10.31 -6.67 7.70
C GLU A 58 9.82 -7.78 8.65
N GLY A 59 10.14 -9.03 8.31
CA GLY A 59 9.71 -10.22 9.03
C GLY A 59 9.28 -11.37 8.10
N ILE A 60 8.78 -12.45 8.70
CA ILE A 60 8.20 -13.58 7.96
C ILE A 60 6.84 -13.12 7.40
N PRO A 61 6.62 -13.12 6.07
CA PRO A 61 5.38 -12.64 5.46
C PRO A 61 4.11 -13.29 6.02
N GLU A 62 4.19 -14.58 6.35
CA GLU A 62 3.09 -15.38 6.87
C GLU A 62 2.84 -15.20 8.37
N SER A 63 3.68 -14.42 9.07
CA SER A 63 3.46 -14.16 10.50
C SER A 63 2.21 -13.31 10.73
N ALA A 64 1.52 -13.56 11.85
CA ALA A 64 0.28 -12.85 12.19
C ALA A 64 0.46 -11.33 12.20
N PHE A 65 1.58 -10.84 12.75
CA PHE A 65 1.91 -9.42 12.80
C PHE A 65 2.06 -8.78 11.41
N VAL A 66 2.76 -9.44 10.48
CA VAL A 66 2.92 -8.93 9.11
C VAL A 66 1.58 -8.94 8.39
N GLN A 67 0.77 -9.99 8.55
CA GLN A 67 -0.56 -10.07 7.95
C GLN A 67 -1.52 -9.00 8.49
N GLU A 68 -1.48 -8.69 9.79
CA GLU A 68 -2.27 -7.62 10.39
C GLU A 68 -1.91 -6.25 9.80
N ILE A 69 -0.61 -5.93 9.70
CA ILE A 69 -0.16 -4.67 9.09
C ILE A 69 -0.57 -4.58 7.62
N LEU A 70 -0.45 -5.68 6.87
CA LEU A 70 -0.87 -5.73 5.47
C LEU A 70 -2.39 -5.50 5.34
N ASP A 71 -3.21 -6.02 6.26
CA ASP A 71 -4.65 -5.76 6.27
C ASP A 71 -4.96 -4.30 6.58
N TRP A 72 -4.30 -3.70 7.58
CA TRP A 72 -4.48 -2.28 7.89
C TRP A 72 -4.03 -1.36 6.73
N GLN A 73 -2.94 -1.72 6.07
CA GLN A 73 -2.47 -1.02 4.87
C GLN A 73 -3.49 -1.15 3.73
N ARG A 74 -4.03 -2.35 3.50
CA ARG A 74 -5.08 -2.59 2.50
C ARG A 74 -6.31 -1.72 2.77
N ARG A 75 -6.79 -1.62 4.01
CA ARG A 75 -7.93 -0.77 4.42
C ARG A 75 -7.64 0.72 4.23
N THR A 76 -6.42 1.14 4.56
CA THR A 76 -5.97 2.52 4.33
C THR A 76 -6.00 2.86 2.83
N MET A 77 -5.49 1.96 1.98
CA MET A 77 -5.53 2.12 0.52
C MET A 77 -6.97 2.11 -0.01
N GLU A 78 -7.82 1.22 0.50
CA GLU A 78 -9.23 1.10 0.12
C GLU A 78 -10.00 2.39 0.41
N MET A 79 -9.87 2.95 1.63
CA MET A 79 -10.46 4.25 1.98
C MET A 79 -10.05 5.34 0.97
N MET A 80 -8.75 5.47 0.68
CA MET A 80 -8.27 6.51 -0.23
C MET A 80 -8.79 6.33 -1.66
N TYR A 81 -8.84 5.09 -2.16
CA TYR A 81 -9.35 4.82 -3.50
C TYR A 81 -10.87 5.04 -3.61
N ILE A 82 -11.64 4.73 -2.56
CA ILE A 82 -13.08 5.03 -2.51
C ILE A 82 -13.31 6.55 -2.56
N ASP A 83 -12.58 7.32 -1.76
CA ASP A 83 -12.68 8.79 -1.79
C ASP A 83 -12.48 9.33 -3.22
N ILE A 84 -11.42 8.87 -3.92
CA ILE A 84 -11.09 9.32 -5.28
C ILE A 84 -12.17 8.87 -6.28
N TYR A 85 -12.63 7.62 -6.16
CA TYR A 85 -13.68 7.08 -7.02
C TYR A 85 -14.96 7.91 -6.94
N ASP A 86 -15.42 8.22 -5.72
CA ASP A 86 -16.65 8.99 -5.51
C ASP A 86 -16.54 10.41 -6.08
N ALA A 87 -15.37 11.06 -5.96
CA ALA A 87 -15.14 12.39 -6.53
C ALA A 87 -15.12 12.40 -8.06
N LEU A 88 -14.49 11.40 -8.70
CA LEU A 88 -14.54 11.28 -10.17
C LEU A 88 -15.96 11.02 -10.65
N ARG A 89 -16.70 10.13 -9.96
CA ARG A 89 -18.10 9.85 -10.26
C ARG A 89 -18.99 11.08 -10.14
N ALA A 90 -18.78 11.90 -9.11
CA ALA A 90 -19.52 13.16 -8.92
C ALA A 90 -19.28 14.17 -10.07
N LYS A 91 -18.11 14.12 -10.71
CA LYS A 91 -17.77 14.93 -11.90
C LYS A 91 -18.18 14.27 -13.23
N GLY A 92 -18.73 13.06 -13.20
CA GLY A 92 -19.05 12.29 -14.41
C GLY A 92 -17.82 11.83 -15.19
N MET A 93 -16.65 11.78 -14.54
CA MET A 93 -15.40 11.33 -15.15
C MET A 93 -15.23 9.82 -14.99
N ASN A 94 -14.76 9.17 -16.06
CA ASN A 94 -14.47 7.72 -16.08
C ASN A 94 -12.98 7.52 -16.36
N GLU A 95 -12.15 7.90 -15.39
CA GLU A 95 -10.70 7.85 -15.48
C GLU A 95 -10.13 6.72 -14.60
N ASN A 96 -8.86 6.37 -14.83
CA ASN A 96 -8.20 5.38 -14.01
C ASN A 96 -7.79 6.00 -12.66
N LEU A 97 -8.28 5.44 -11.55
CA LEU A 97 -7.93 5.88 -10.20
C LEU A 97 -6.41 5.95 -9.96
N ARG A 98 -5.65 5.08 -10.65
CA ARG A 98 -4.19 5.03 -10.55
C ARG A 98 -3.49 6.24 -11.17
N ASP A 99 -4.17 7.04 -12.00
CA ASP A 99 -3.62 8.29 -12.53
C ASP A 99 -3.56 9.40 -11.47
N TYR A 100 -4.31 9.23 -10.37
CA TYR A 100 -4.35 10.14 -9.23
C TYR A 100 -3.59 9.63 -8.00
N LEU A 101 -3.63 8.32 -7.75
CA LEU A 101 -2.94 7.68 -6.64
C LEU A 101 -2.34 6.33 -7.06
N THR A 102 -1.02 6.21 -7.03
CA THR A 102 -0.32 4.96 -7.33
C THR A 102 0.59 4.51 -6.19
N PHE A 103 0.52 3.22 -5.87
CA PHE A 103 1.40 2.54 -4.92
C PHE A 103 2.41 1.66 -5.65
N PHE A 104 3.66 1.69 -5.20
CA PHE A 104 4.76 0.88 -5.73
C PHE A 104 5.50 0.17 -4.60
N CYS A 105 6.14 -0.94 -4.94
CA CYS A 105 7.17 -1.56 -4.10
C CYS A 105 8.44 -1.82 -4.92
N PRO A 106 9.64 -1.60 -4.33
CA PRO A 106 10.89 -1.94 -4.98
C PRO A 106 11.09 -3.47 -4.96
N GLY A 107 11.71 -3.99 -6.02
CA GLY A 107 12.11 -5.38 -6.12
C GLY A 107 13.31 -5.51 -7.05
N ASN A 108 14.21 -6.45 -6.76
CA ASN A 108 15.40 -6.72 -7.58
C ASN A 108 15.44 -8.20 -7.97
N ARG A 109 16.04 -8.50 -9.12
CA ARG A 109 16.26 -9.86 -9.61
C ARG A 109 17.57 -9.91 -10.40
N GLU A 110 18.47 -10.81 -10.00
CA GLU A 110 19.79 -10.91 -10.64
C GLU A 110 20.01 -12.28 -11.30
N ALA A 111 20.58 -12.28 -12.50
CA ALA A 111 21.06 -13.52 -13.12
C ALA A 111 22.31 -14.06 -12.40
N GLN A 112 22.45 -15.39 -12.38
CA GLN A 112 23.67 -16.03 -11.90
C GLN A 112 24.83 -15.76 -12.87
N LYS A 113 26.01 -15.43 -12.34
CA LYS A 113 27.25 -15.20 -13.10
C LYS A 113 28.37 -15.99 -12.44
N ASP A 114 29.34 -16.46 -13.23
CA ASP A 114 30.42 -17.37 -12.77
C ASP A 114 31.28 -16.80 -11.64
N SER A 115 31.33 -15.47 -11.49
CA SER A 115 32.09 -14.80 -10.43
C SER A 115 31.32 -14.58 -9.13
N LYS A 116 30.08 -15.09 -9.00
CA LYS A 116 29.27 -14.90 -7.78
C LYS A 116 29.62 -15.94 -6.71
N TYR A 117 29.50 -15.51 -5.46
CA TYR A 117 29.66 -16.39 -4.30
C TYR A 117 28.70 -17.58 -4.36
N VAL A 118 29.21 -18.76 -4.03
CA VAL A 118 28.42 -20.00 -3.92
C VAL A 118 28.35 -20.39 -2.44
N PRO A 119 27.17 -20.35 -1.80
CA PRO A 119 27.01 -20.80 -0.42
C PRO A 119 27.35 -22.29 -0.25
N ILE A 120 27.94 -22.63 0.90
CA ILE A 120 28.28 -24.03 1.25
C ILE A 120 27.00 -24.84 1.56
N GLU A 121 26.04 -24.20 2.22
CA GLU A 121 24.75 -24.79 2.59
C GLU A 121 23.65 -24.31 1.64
N LYS A 122 22.67 -25.20 1.39
CA LYS A 122 21.52 -24.89 0.56
C LYS A 122 20.27 -24.73 1.42
N PRO A 123 19.32 -23.86 1.00
CA PRO A 123 17.99 -23.83 1.57
C PRO A 123 17.33 -25.21 1.58
N ASP A 124 16.53 -25.49 2.59
CA ASP A 124 15.66 -26.67 2.59
C ASP A 124 14.69 -26.62 1.40
N PRO A 125 14.42 -27.77 0.73
CA PRO A 125 13.43 -27.86 -0.33
C PRO A 125 12.06 -27.33 0.10
N ASP A 126 11.29 -26.80 -0.86
CA ASP A 126 9.93 -26.29 -0.68
C ASP A 126 9.77 -25.07 0.27
N THR A 127 10.86 -24.52 0.79
CA THR A 127 10.82 -23.29 1.59
C THR A 127 10.68 -22.03 0.74
N ASN A 128 10.24 -20.92 1.34
CA ASN A 128 10.29 -19.60 0.69
C ASN A 128 11.73 -19.20 0.36
N TYR A 129 12.70 -19.58 1.19
CA TYR A 129 14.11 -19.30 0.96
C TYR A 129 14.67 -20.05 -0.26
N HIS A 130 14.20 -21.27 -0.54
CA HIS A 130 14.56 -22.00 -1.76
C HIS A 130 13.94 -21.41 -3.04
N ARG A 131 12.77 -20.76 -2.92
CA ARG A 131 12.02 -20.22 -4.06
C ARG A 131 12.44 -18.81 -4.48
N ALA A 132 13.00 -18.03 -3.55
CA ALA A 132 13.48 -16.66 -3.78
C ALA A 132 14.79 -16.65 -4.57
#